data_AF-A0A6X8ZH41-F1
#
_entry.id   AF-A0A6X8ZH41-F1
#
_cell.length_a   1.000
_cell.length_b   1.000
_cell.length_c   1.000
_cell.angle_alpha   90.00
_cell.angle_beta   90.00
_cell.angle_gamma   90.00
#
_symmetry.space_group_name_H-M   'P 1'
#
loop_
_entity.id
_entity.type
_entity.pdbx_description
1 polymer ?
#
loop_
_entity_poly.entity_id
_entity_poly.type
_entity_poly.pdbx_seq_one_letter_code
_entity_poly.pdbx_strand_id
1 'polypeptide(L)'
;MNKKSSSMVNMPAPREPINQKIDTNNALVLNHNAIYEQRLAEITQSNTCDKAIVTVNPYGTAPLSLYLGVWMDEAAALEINVVDSEATTEAVRYQYDVHPGANLIPVCGMVSAVNNQITLRLASQIVGQYTVMTDALPPTDSANVSLGFPIISVSCPAQQASLMEEGLYFSTYFDRYNLAFDHNGIVRWYVSQEIPSYNFVRMDNGHFLATSQGINHCLNMYEFDIMGRVYTVYLLDNEFHHSILPIENNLAIAPSEYSNGRPDGYSTGKDGVSIINLSTGLEVAYYDMLYVMDYSRSPRPSGSAPGQDVSMDDWLHINQSYINEPNNLLICSGRHQSAIFGVNVDSGELRFIMANHEDWSDEFKQYLLTPVDDDGVPLYDLTSPGGIDAADKNFWTWGQHNIVEIPNDELGILEFMVFDNGNYRSREDAKSLLPLDNFSRVVQFKINLNTMTVTRPYEYGKTEVGNRGYSSFVSAKHLLTNGHLVIHFGATTVDEFEHTITAQPGSSDLVDPDEGQQALGRLVLQEINKETKEVLFEAMVTSGYFKNEETNGTNYRYDISAFRVYKMPLFA
;
A
#
# COMPACT_ATOMS: atom_id res chain seq x y z
N MET A 1 19.66 15.74 -22.46
CA MET A 1 19.67 17.22 -22.44
C MET A 1 18.22 17.63 -22.17
N ASN A 2 17.79 18.31 -21.10
CA ASN A 2 18.42 18.96 -19.96
C ASN A 2 17.88 18.32 -18.68
N LYS A 3 18.74 17.86 -17.76
CA LYS A 3 18.33 17.62 -16.38
C LYS A 3 18.07 18.99 -15.76
N LYS A 4 16.80 19.39 -15.61
CA LYS A 4 16.43 20.56 -14.82
C LYS A 4 16.95 20.32 -13.40
N SER A 5 17.71 21.26 -12.86
CA SER A 5 18.00 21.28 -11.43
C SER A 5 16.66 21.43 -10.70
N SER A 6 16.33 20.51 -9.80
CA SER A 6 15.17 20.66 -8.93
C SER A 6 15.31 21.97 -8.16
N SER A 7 14.34 22.85 -8.34
CA SER A 7 14.18 23.99 -7.44
C SER A 7 13.85 23.42 -6.08
N MET A 8 14.72 23.60 -5.09
CA MET A 8 14.41 23.25 -3.71
C MET A 8 13.10 23.96 -3.34
N VAL A 9 12.06 23.17 -3.14
CA VAL A 9 10.74 23.63 -2.68
C VAL A 9 10.90 24.12 -1.24
N ASN A 10 10.39 25.31 -0.92
CA ASN A 10 10.55 25.91 0.40
C ASN A 10 9.44 25.39 1.32
N MET A 11 9.66 24.24 1.95
CA MET A 11 8.67 23.66 2.85
C MET A 11 8.42 24.52 4.11
N PRO A 12 7.26 24.38 4.79
CA PRO A 12 7.04 24.92 6.12
C PRO A 12 8.15 24.48 7.06
N ALA A 13 8.45 25.30 8.08
CA ALA A 13 9.45 24.95 9.06
C ALA A 13 9.09 23.63 9.75
N PRO A 14 10.05 22.70 9.94
CA PRO A 14 9.81 21.51 10.72
C PRO A 14 9.47 21.89 12.15
N ARG A 15 8.67 21.07 12.81
CA ARG A 15 8.52 21.17 14.26
C ARG A 15 9.80 20.71 14.95
N GLU A 16 10.01 21.18 16.17
CA GLU A 16 11.11 20.69 17.01
C GLU A 16 10.88 19.20 17.35
N PRO A 17 11.89 18.33 17.12
CA PRO A 17 11.76 16.90 17.43
C PRO A 17 11.76 16.68 18.95
N ILE A 18 10.88 15.80 19.44
CA ILE A 18 10.80 15.40 20.85
C ILE A 18 11.64 14.14 21.09
N ASN A 19 11.30 13.06 20.39
CA ASN A 19 11.95 11.75 20.44
C ASN A 19 12.44 11.29 19.07
N GLN A 20 11.95 11.92 18.00
CA GLN A 20 12.18 11.47 16.64
C GLN A 20 13.66 11.46 16.23
N LYS A 21 14.12 10.30 15.73
CA LYS A 21 15.51 10.03 15.31
C LYS A 21 15.64 8.62 14.74
N ILE A 22 16.81 8.29 14.19
CA ILE A 22 17.22 6.89 13.97
C ILE A 22 17.59 6.23 15.31
N ASP A 23 17.02 5.05 15.59
CA ASP A 23 17.38 4.22 16.74
C ASP A 23 18.66 3.42 16.47
N THR A 24 19.81 4.03 16.75
CA THR A 24 21.12 3.40 16.55
C THR A 24 21.41 2.25 17.53
N ASN A 25 20.58 2.04 18.55
CA ASN A 25 20.72 0.97 19.54
C ASN A 25 19.63 -0.10 19.42
N ASN A 26 18.88 -0.10 18.32
CA ASN A 26 17.80 -1.04 18.12
C ASN A 26 18.30 -2.49 18.16
N ALA A 27 17.75 -3.31 19.05
CA ALA A 27 18.22 -4.67 19.27
C ALA A 27 18.11 -5.57 18.02
N LEU A 28 17.06 -5.39 17.21
CA LEU A 28 16.84 -6.17 16.00
C LEU A 28 17.88 -5.84 14.94
N VAL A 29 18.14 -4.53 14.73
CA VAL A 29 19.19 -4.05 13.81
C VAL A 29 20.57 -4.56 14.22
N LEU A 30 20.91 -4.43 15.50
CA LEU A 30 22.20 -4.90 16.04
C LEU A 30 22.36 -6.41 15.85
N ASN A 31 21.31 -7.19 16.11
CA ASN A 31 21.31 -8.64 15.91
C ASN A 31 21.48 -9.01 14.43
N HIS A 32 20.73 -8.39 13.51
CA HIS A 32 20.82 -8.70 12.09
C HIS A 32 22.18 -8.31 11.50
N ASN A 33 22.77 -7.20 11.96
CA ASN A 33 24.13 -6.82 11.59
C ASN A 33 25.15 -7.84 12.10
N ALA A 34 25.05 -8.29 13.36
CA ALA A 34 25.94 -9.31 13.90
C ALA A 34 25.85 -10.64 13.12
N ILE A 35 24.63 -11.07 12.76
CA ILE A 35 24.43 -12.26 11.91
C ILE A 35 25.09 -12.07 10.55
N TYR A 36 24.89 -10.95 9.88
CA TYR A 36 25.49 -10.68 8.57
C TYR A 36 27.03 -10.72 8.64
N GLU A 37 27.63 -10.00 9.58
CA GLU A 37 29.09 -9.95 9.76
C GLU A 37 29.67 -11.34 10.10
N GLN A 38 28.99 -12.10 10.96
CA GLN A 38 29.39 -13.46 11.29
C GLN A 38 29.40 -14.35 10.04
N ARG A 39 28.31 -14.33 9.24
CA ARG A 39 28.22 -15.16 8.02
C ARG A 39 29.23 -14.75 6.97
N LEU A 40 29.53 -13.46 6.85
CA LEU A 40 30.55 -12.98 5.94
C LEU A 40 31.96 -13.44 6.37
N ALA A 41 32.25 -13.43 7.67
CA ALA A 41 33.53 -13.84 8.23
C ALA A 41 33.80 -15.36 8.17
N GLU A 42 32.74 -16.18 8.07
CA GLU A 42 32.86 -17.64 7.91
C GLU A 42 33.39 -18.04 6.51
N ILE A 43 33.34 -17.14 5.52
CA ILE A 43 33.71 -17.40 4.13
C ILE A 43 35.22 -17.35 3.95
N THR A 44 35.76 -18.39 3.32
CA THR A 44 37.18 -18.53 2.99
C THR A 44 37.37 -18.81 1.50
N GLN A 45 38.61 -18.72 1.01
CA GLN A 45 38.98 -19.11 -0.37
C GLN A 45 38.55 -20.53 -0.77
N SER A 46 38.26 -21.42 0.19
CA SER A 46 37.77 -22.77 -0.11
C SER A 46 36.29 -22.84 -0.49
N ASN A 47 35.53 -21.77 -0.25
CA ASN A 47 34.09 -21.67 -0.49
C ASN A 47 33.81 -21.16 -1.90
N THR A 48 34.17 -21.93 -2.92
CA THR A 48 33.87 -21.64 -4.33
C THR A 48 32.36 -21.71 -4.63
N CYS A 49 31.92 -21.27 -5.80
CA CYS A 49 30.49 -21.28 -6.19
C CYS A 49 29.81 -22.67 -6.13
N ASP A 50 30.56 -23.76 -6.20
CA ASP A 50 30.08 -25.15 -6.05
C ASP A 50 30.22 -25.69 -4.61
N LYS A 51 30.81 -24.89 -3.70
CA LYS A 51 31.09 -25.22 -2.29
C LYS A 51 30.71 -24.07 -1.34
N ALA A 52 29.69 -23.29 -1.71
CA ALA A 52 29.13 -22.23 -0.91
C ALA A 52 28.66 -22.71 0.47
N ILE A 53 28.75 -21.82 1.46
CA ILE A 53 28.09 -21.99 2.75
C ILE A 53 26.62 -21.60 2.56
N VAL A 54 25.71 -22.56 2.73
CA VAL A 54 24.26 -22.33 2.60
C VAL A 54 23.68 -21.95 3.96
N THR A 55 23.10 -20.76 4.09
CA THR A 55 22.44 -20.29 5.32
C THR A 55 20.99 -19.95 5.05
N VAL A 56 20.07 -20.86 5.38
CA VAL A 56 18.62 -20.68 5.18
C VAL A 56 18.02 -19.80 6.25
N ASN A 57 17.11 -18.90 5.86
CA ASN A 57 16.39 -17.96 6.73
C ASN A 57 17.32 -17.30 7.77
N PRO A 58 18.37 -16.60 7.33
CA PRO A 58 19.50 -16.20 8.18
C PRO A 58 19.06 -15.38 9.41
N TYR A 59 17.99 -14.59 9.28
CA TYR A 59 17.49 -13.70 10.32
C TYR A 59 16.23 -14.20 11.03
N GLY A 60 15.64 -15.32 10.58
CA GLY A 60 14.33 -15.77 11.09
C GLY A 60 13.13 -15.03 10.50
N THR A 61 13.36 -13.91 9.80
CA THR A 61 12.30 -12.97 9.37
C THR A 61 11.85 -13.13 7.94
N ALA A 62 12.56 -13.85 7.07
CA ALA A 62 12.13 -14.12 5.68
C ALA A 62 12.35 -15.61 5.32
N PRO A 63 11.40 -16.50 5.66
CA PRO A 63 11.63 -17.95 5.62
C PRO A 63 11.87 -18.57 4.24
N LEU A 64 11.48 -17.88 3.16
CA LEU A 64 11.70 -18.31 1.78
C LEU A 64 12.97 -17.71 1.15
N SER A 65 13.96 -17.43 2.01
CA SER A 65 15.25 -16.85 1.63
C SER A 65 16.44 -17.65 2.18
N LEU A 66 17.61 -17.49 1.56
CA LEU A 66 18.90 -17.97 2.07
C LEU A 66 20.07 -17.14 1.56
N TYR A 67 21.21 -17.23 2.22
CA TYR A 67 22.49 -16.79 1.66
C TYR A 67 23.30 -17.96 1.12
N LEU A 68 23.97 -17.72 -0.01
CA LEU A 68 25.11 -18.51 -0.44
C LEU A 68 26.39 -17.71 -0.17
N GLY A 69 27.15 -18.14 0.83
CA GLY A 69 28.45 -17.57 1.15
C GLY A 69 29.53 -18.13 0.23
N VAL A 70 30.08 -17.29 -0.65
CA VAL A 70 31.08 -17.68 -1.65
C VAL A 70 32.30 -16.76 -1.61
N TRP A 71 33.47 -17.31 -1.93
CA TRP A 71 34.67 -16.54 -2.23
C TRP A 71 34.87 -16.45 -3.73
N MET A 72 35.13 -15.24 -4.21
CA MET A 72 35.40 -14.96 -5.62
C MET A 72 36.82 -14.39 -5.79
N ASP A 73 37.55 -14.85 -6.79
CA ASP A 73 38.88 -14.32 -7.10
C ASP A 73 38.81 -13.02 -7.93
N GLU A 74 37.75 -12.87 -8.72
CA GLU A 74 37.51 -11.72 -9.60
C GLU A 74 36.06 -11.26 -9.49
N ALA A 75 35.81 -9.99 -9.83
CA ALA A 75 34.46 -9.46 -9.92
C ALA A 75 33.71 -10.13 -11.08
N ALA A 76 32.44 -10.47 -10.88
CA ALA A 76 31.62 -11.12 -11.89
C ALA A 76 30.13 -10.82 -11.67
N ALA A 77 29.33 -10.94 -12.72
CA ALA A 77 27.88 -10.98 -12.64
C ALA A 77 27.42 -12.43 -12.70
N LEU A 78 26.76 -12.91 -11.64
CA LEU A 78 26.19 -14.25 -11.58
C LEU A 78 24.71 -14.21 -11.93
N GLU A 79 24.28 -15.10 -12.83
CA GLU A 79 22.86 -15.36 -13.04
C GLU A 79 22.38 -16.37 -12.01
N ILE A 80 21.36 -16.02 -11.25
CA ILE A 80 20.75 -16.87 -10.23
C ILE A 80 19.38 -17.30 -10.72
N ASN A 81 19.11 -18.59 -10.65
CA ASN A 81 17.82 -19.17 -11.02
C ASN A 81 17.30 -20.05 -9.87
N VAL A 82 16.11 -19.73 -9.36
CA VAL A 82 15.43 -20.46 -8.30
C VAL A 82 14.13 -21.05 -8.84
N VAL A 83 13.99 -22.36 -8.74
CA VAL A 83 12.79 -23.11 -9.17
C VAL A 83 12.61 -24.31 -8.25
N ASP A 84 11.40 -24.82 -8.07
CA ASP A 84 11.22 -26.13 -7.44
C ASP A 84 11.91 -27.24 -8.27
N SER A 85 12.41 -28.28 -7.62
CA SER A 85 13.18 -29.34 -8.27
C SER A 85 12.40 -30.14 -9.31
N GLU A 86 11.06 -30.12 -9.23
CA GLU A 86 10.17 -30.76 -10.22
C GLU A 86 9.83 -29.81 -11.38
N ALA A 87 10.33 -28.57 -11.34
CA ALA A 87 10.07 -27.51 -12.33
C ALA A 87 8.57 -27.28 -12.60
N THR A 88 7.76 -27.36 -11.53
CA THR A 88 6.31 -27.15 -11.58
C THR A 88 5.91 -25.68 -11.39
N THR A 89 6.83 -24.84 -10.92
CA THR A 89 6.64 -23.42 -10.68
C THR A 89 7.48 -22.57 -11.64
N GLU A 90 7.12 -21.30 -11.76
CA GLU A 90 7.89 -20.35 -12.54
C GLU A 90 9.25 -20.10 -11.88
N ALA A 91 10.31 -20.06 -12.69
CA ALA A 91 11.63 -19.79 -12.16
C ALA A 91 11.78 -18.29 -11.86
N VAL A 92 12.27 -17.97 -10.66
CA VAL A 92 12.71 -16.61 -10.31
C VAL A 92 14.16 -16.47 -10.77
N ARG A 93 14.41 -15.46 -11.61
CA ARG A 93 15.72 -15.19 -12.21
C ARG A 93 16.14 -13.75 -11.98
N TYR A 94 17.41 -13.57 -11.65
CA TYR A 94 18.01 -12.25 -11.47
C TYR A 94 19.53 -12.37 -11.59
N GLN A 95 20.17 -11.22 -11.78
CA GLN A 95 21.63 -11.11 -11.76
C GLN A 95 22.08 -10.54 -10.41
N TYR A 96 23.24 -10.98 -9.95
CA TYR A 96 23.89 -10.45 -8.76
C TYR A 96 25.37 -10.25 -9.02
N ASP A 97 25.85 -9.03 -8.78
CA ASP A 97 27.25 -8.66 -8.92
C ASP A 97 28.03 -9.07 -7.67
N VAL A 98 29.01 -9.94 -7.87
CA VAL A 98 29.96 -10.35 -6.83
C VAL A 98 31.30 -9.63 -7.01
N HIS A 99 32.00 -9.42 -5.91
CA HIS A 99 33.30 -8.76 -5.87
C HIS A 99 34.41 -9.73 -5.41
N PRO A 100 35.70 -9.43 -5.65
CA PRO A 100 36.79 -10.25 -5.12
C PRO A 100 36.71 -10.35 -3.58
N GLY A 101 36.94 -11.55 -3.05
CA GLY A 101 36.81 -11.85 -1.62
C GLY A 101 35.49 -12.55 -1.27
N ALA A 102 35.08 -12.40 -0.01
CA ALA A 102 33.86 -13.00 0.53
C ALA A 102 32.60 -12.26 0.06
N ASN A 103 31.60 -13.01 -0.39
CA ASN A 103 30.30 -12.50 -0.83
C ASN A 103 29.18 -13.32 -0.17
N LEU A 104 28.15 -12.63 0.32
CA LEU A 104 26.89 -13.24 0.71
C LEU A 104 25.85 -13.00 -0.38
N ILE A 105 25.69 -13.97 -1.28
CA ILE A 105 24.73 -13.88 -2.38
C ILE A 105 23.33 -14.10 -1.82
N PRO A 106 22.41 -13.12 -1.87
CA PRO A 106 21.03 -13.30 -1.44
C PRO A 106 20.28 -14.19 -2.41
N VAL A 107 19.54 -15.17 -1.88
CA VAL A 107 18.68 -16.05 -2.67
C VAL A 107 17.27 -16.05 -2.10
N CYS A 108 16.32 -15.52 -2.86
CA CYS A 108 14.89 -15.51 -2.53
C CYS A 108 14.06 -16.13 -3.67
N GLY A 109 12.76 -16.36 -3.43
CA GLY A 109 11.83 -16.87 -4.44
C GLY A 109 11.60 -18.38 -4.37
N MET A 110 12.01 -19.01 -3.26
CA MET A 110 11.79 -20.44 -3.02
C MET A 110 10.31 -20.75 -2.76
N VAL A 111 9.92 -21.99 -3.03
CA VAL A 111 8.60 -22.55 -2.75
C VAL A 111 8.67 -23.31 -1.42
N SER A 112 7.66 -23.12 -0.57
CA SER A 112 7.59 -23.72 0.77
C SER A 112 7.49 -25.25 0.75
N ALA A 113 8.11 -25.93 1.73
CA ALA A 113 7.98 -27.37 1.97
C ALA A 113 8.27 -28.29 0.77
N VAL A 114 9.03 -27.81 -0.22
CA VAL A 114 9.50 -28.61 -1.36
C VAL A 114 11.00 -28.43 -1.55
N ASN A 115 11.62 -29.34 -2.29
CA ASN A 115 13.00 -29.16 -2.72
C ASN A 115 13.04 -28.07 -3.79
N ASN A 116 13.85 -27.03 -3.54
CA ASN A 116 14.14 -25.96 -4.48
C ASN A 116 15.51 -26.17 -5.07
N GLN A 117 15.63 -26.06 -6.40
CA GLN A 117 16.88 -26.04 -7.12
C GLN A 117 17.32 -24.60 -7.37
N ILE A 118 18.49 -24.26 -6.84
CA ILE A 118 19.15 -22.96 -7.00
C ILE A 118 20.36 -23.18 -7.89
N THR A 119 20.41 -22.48 -9.02
CA THR A 119 21.50 -22.60 -10.00
C THR A 119 22.20 -21.26 -10.18
N LEU A 120 23.54 -21.26 -10.09
CA LEU A 120 24.39 -20.11 -10.31
C LEU A 120 25.10 -20.30 -11.64
N ARG A 121 25.02 -19.30 -12.52
CA ARG A 121 25.72 -19.33 -13.81
C ARG A 121 26.66 -18.16 -13.98
N LEU A 122 27.80 -18.43 -14.59
CA LEU A 122 28.73 -17.44 -15.09
C LEU A 122 28.91 -17.67 -16.59
N ALA A 123 28.60 -16.67 -17.41
CA ALA A 123 28.61 -16.79 -18.88
C ALA A 123 27.89 -18.05 -19.39
N SER A 124 26.68 -18.29 -18.88
CA SER A 124 25.81 -19.46 -19.16
C SER A 124 26.32 -20.82 -18.64
N GLN A 125 27.54 -20.92 -18.13
CA GLN A 125 28.06 -22.14 -17.50
C GLN A 125 27.57 -22.25 -16.06
N ILE A 126 27.07 -23.42 -15.66
CA ILE A 126 26.71 -23.69 -14.26
C ILE A 126 28.00 -23.75 -13.45
N VAL A 127 28.14 -22.85 -12.48
CA VAL A 127 29.27 -22.78 -11.55
C VAL A 127 28.89 -23.21 -10.13
N GLY A 128 27.59 -23.31 -9.86
CA GLY A 128 27.05 -23.76 -8.57
C GLY A 128 25.63 -24.27 -8.72
N GLN A 129 25.28 -25.32 -7.96
CA GLN A 129 23.93 -25.85 -7.90
C GLN A 129 23.62 -26.40 -6.52
N TYR A 130 22.50 -26.00 -5.95
CA TYR A 130 22.08 -26.33 -4.58
C TYR A 130 20.64 -26.79 -4.58
N THR A 131 20.35 -27.80 -3.74
CA THR A 131 18.98 -28.25 -3.46
C THR A 131 18.69 -27.93 -2.00
N VAL A 132 17.64 -27.13 -1.76
CA VAL A 132 17.27 -26.67 -0.42
C VAL A 132 15.77 -26.83 -0.21
N MET A 133 15.39 -27.35 0.95
CA MET A 133 14.00 -27.38 1.40
C MET A 133 13.80 -26.33 2.48
N THR A 134 12.76 -25.51 2.33
CA THR A 134 12.33 -24.56 3.36
C THR A 134 11.21 -25.17 4.19
N ASP A 135 10.87 -24.52 5.30
CA ASP A 135 9.70 -24.88 6.09
C ASP A 135 8.39 -24.68 5.30
N ALA A 136 7.31 -25.25 5.84
CA ALA A 136 5.96 -25.01 5.35
C ALA A 136 5.51 -23.57 5.66
N LEU A 137 4.53 -23.07 4.89
CA LEU A 137 3.88 -21.81 5.22
C LEU A 137 3.22 -21.88 6.61
N PRO A 138 3.10 -20.74 7.31
CA PRO A 138 2.38 -20.69 8.57
C PRO A 138 0.91 -21.14 8.40
N PRO A 139 0.28 -21.65 9.46
CA PRO A 139 -1.13 -22.04 9.43
C PRO A 139 -2.05 -20.84 9.12
N THR A 140 -3.19 -21.14 8.51
CA THR A 140 -4.26 -20.18 8.20
C THR A 140 -5.12 -19.89 9.43
N ASP A 141 -6.05 -18.94 9.33
CA ASP A 141 -6.95 -18.61 10.44
C ASP A 141 -7.88 -19.77 10.81
N SER A 142 -8.12 -20.73 9.90
CA SER A 142 -8.89 -21.95 10.20
C SER A 142 -8.24 -22.86 11.26
N ALA A 143 -6.98 -22.60 11.64
CA ALA A 143 -6.30 -23.24 12.76
C ALA A 143 -6.46 -22.41 14.06
N ASN A 144 -6.10 -22.99 15.21
CA ASN A 144 -6.09 -22.26 16.49
C ASN A 144 -4.86 -21.34 16.61
N VAL A 145 -4.86 -20.24 15.86
CA VAL A 145 -3.81 -19.21 15.84
C VAL A 145 -4.42 -17.83 15.97
N SER A 146 -3.65 -16.87 16.51
CA SER A 146 -4.15 -15.50 16.71
C SER A 146 -4.33 -14.76 15.39
N LEU A 147 -3.38 -14.92 14.47
CA LEU A 147 -3.35 -14.20 13.21
C LEU A 147 -2.62 -15.03 12.15
N GLY A 148 -3.39 -15.83 11.42
CA GLY A 148 -2.93 -16.81 10.46
C GLY A 148 -2.59 -16.24 9.09
N PHE A 149 -1.98 -17.11 8.30
CA PHE A 149 -1.55 -16.84 6.94
C PHE A 149 -2.75 -16.83 5.97
N PRO A 150 -2.79 -15.94 4.97
CA PRO A 150 -3.90 -15.90 4.01
C PRO A 150 -3.91 -17.11 3.08
N ILE A 151 -5.10 -17.47 2.60
CA ILE A 151 -5.29 -18.46 1.53
C ILE A 151 -5.40 -17.71 0.21
N ILE A 152 -4.58 -18.09 -0.78
CA ILE A 152 -4.59 -17.52 -2.12
C ILE A 152 -5.11 -18.58 -3.09
N SER A 153 -6.07 -18.20 -3.92
CA SER A 153 -6.65 -19.07 -4.95
C SER A 153 -6.78 -18.32 -6.27
N VAL A 154 -6.30 -18.91 -7.36
CA VAL A 154 -6.40 -18.29 -8.70
C VAL A 154 -7.75 -18.64 -9.32
N SER A 155 -8.57 -17.63 -9.61
CA SER A 155 -9.86 -17.78 -10.27
C SER A 155 -9.77 -17.54 -11.78
N CYS A 156 -8.82 -16.70 -12.22
CA CYS A 156 -8.52 -16.47 -13.63
C CYS A 156 -6.99 -16.53 -13.82
N PRO A 157 -6.43 -17.64 -14.32
CA PRO A 157 -5.00 -17.75 -14.56
C PRO A 157 -4.58 -16.90 -15.77
N ALA A 158 -3.33 -16.44 -15.75
CA ALA A 158 -2.75 -15.74 -16.90
C ALA A 158 -2.71 -16.67 -18.13
N GLN A 159 -3.56 -16.40 -19.13
CA GLN A 159 -3.64 -17.26 -20.32
C GLN A 159 -2.46 -17.08 -21.27
N GLN A 160 -1.86 -15.89 -21.30
CA GLN A 160 -0.73 -15.56 -22.15
C GLN A 160 0.34 -14.83 -21.31
N ALA A 161 1.37 -15.56 -20.90
CA ALA A 161 2.47 -15.00 -20.10
C ALA A 161 3.12 -13.77 -20.76
N SER A 162 3.15 -13.69 -22.09
CA SER A 162 3.70 -12.55 -22.84
C SER A 162 2.92 -11.24 -22.68
N LEU A 163 1.68 -11.30 -22.19
CA LEU A 163 0.88 -10.11 -21.88
C LEU A 163 1.13 -9.63 -20.45
N MET A 164 1.68 -10.47 -19.57
CA MET A 164 1.94 -10.12 -18.19
C MET A 164 3.28 -9.40 -18.08
N GLU A 165 3.31 -8.29 -17.37
CA GLU A 165 4.59 -7.74 -16.89
C GLU A 165 5.33 -8.74 -16.00
N GLU A 166 6.65 -8.64 -15.93
CA GLU A 166 7.44 -9.51 -15.07
C GLU A 166 7.22 -9.18 -13.58
N GLY A 167 7.54 -10.14 -12.72
CA GLY A 167 7.54 -9.96 -11.26
C GLY A 167 6.40 -10.65 -10.54
N LEU A 168 6.29 -10.36 -9.25
CA LEU A 168 5.38 -11.00 -8.31
C LEU A 168 4.34 -10.00 -7.80
N TYR A 169 3.20 -10.48 -7.36
CA TYR A 169 2.18 -9.68 -6.68
C TYR A 169 2.54 -9.53 -5.21
N PHE A 170 3.16 -8.42 -4.86
CA PHE A 170 3.40 -8.02 -3.48
C PHE A 170 2.12 -7.45 -2.88
N SER A 171 1.72 -7.95 -1.72
CA SER A 171 0.58 -7.44 -0.97
C SER A 171 0.90 -7.41 0.52
N THR A 172 0.42 -6.36 1.19
CA THR A 172 0.48 -6.24 2.65
C THR A 172 -0.91 -6.48 3.23
N TYR A 173 -1.01 -7.40 4.18
CA TYR A 173 -2.24 -7.71 4.90
C TYR A 173 -2.11 -7.17 6.32
N PHE A 174 -3.12 -6.42 6.74
CA PHE A 174 -3.10 -5.63 7.98
C PHE A 174 -2.64 -6.41 9.21
N ASP A 175 -1.49 -6.00 9.76
CA ASP A 175 -0.78 -6.59 10.90
C ASP A 175 -0.50 -8.10 10.79
N ARG A 176 -0.72 -8.67 9.59
CA ARG A 176 -0.56 -10.08 9.24
C ARG A 176 0.82 -10.31 8.64
N TYR A 177 0.94 -10.13 7.33
CA TYR A 177 2.12 -10.50 6.57
C TYR A 177 2.26 -9.53 5.40
N ASN A 178 3.50 -9.10 5.13
CA ASN A 178 3.86 -8.72 3.76
C ASN A 178 4.27 -9.99 3.03
N LEU A 179 3.70 -10.24 1.86
CA LEU A 179 4.02 -11.41 1.05
C LEU A 179 4.02 -11.09 -0.44
N ALA A 180 4.60 -11.99 -1.23
CA ALA A 180 4.53 -11.95 -2.68
C ALA A 180 4.23 -13.34 -3.25
N PHE A 181 3.36 -13.39 -4.26
CA PHE A 181 3.00 -14.62 -4.97
C PHE A 181 3.06 -14.45 -6.49
N ASP A 182 3.25 -15.55 -7.21
CA ASP A 182 3.33 -15.58 -8.68
C ASP A 182 1.95 -15.75 -9.36
N HIS A 183 1.92 -15.81 -10.69
CA HIS A 183 0.69 -15.98 -11.47
C HIS A 183 -0.05 -17.30 -11.27
N ASN A 184 0.52 -18.24 -10.50
CA ASN A 184 -0.14 -19.48 -10.10
C ASN A 184 -0.68 -19.41 -8.67
N GLY A 185 -0.57 -18.25 -8.00
CA GLY A 185 -0.97 -18.09 -6.61
C GLY A 185 0.02 -18.72 -5.62
N ILE A 186 1.21 -19.09 -6.07
CA ILE A 186 2.24 -19.71 -5.22
C ILE A 186 3.03 -18.61 -4.51
N VAL A 187 3.10 -18.67 -3.19
CA VAL A 187 3.88 -17.73 -2.38
C VAL A 187 5.37 -17.96 -2.62
N ARG A 188 6.06 -16.90 -3.03
CA ARG A 188 7.50 -16.89 -3.35
C ARG A 188 8.32 -16.08 -2.35
N TRP A 189 7.65 -15.29 -1.53
CA TRP A 189 8.28 -14.49 -0.49
C TRP A 189 7.25 -14.09 0.57
N TYR A 190 7.69 -14.02 1.83
CA TYR A 190 6.98 -13.32 2.89
C TYR A 190 7.95 -12.99 4.01
N VAL A 191 7.58 -12.02 4.85
CA VAL A 191 8.26 -11.73 6.11
C VAL A 191 7.42 -12.12 7.31
N SER A 192 8.07 -12.50 8.41
CA SER A 192 7.40 -12.83 9.68
C SER A 192 6.69 -11.60 10.28
N GLN A 193 5.82 -11.84 11.25
CA GLN A 193 5.10 -10.81 12.02
C GLN A 193 6.01 -9.94 12.90
N GLU A 194 7.31 -10.24 13.00
CA GLU A 194 8.29 -9.34 13.63
C GLU A 194 8.59 -8.12 12.75
N ILE A 195 8.30 -8.22 11.44
CA ILE A 195 8.44 -7.13 10.49
C ILE A 195 7.08 -6.43 10.32
N PRO A 196 7.02 -5.09 10.39
CA PRO A 196 5.76 -4.36 10.24
C PRO A 196 5.04 -4.64 8.91
N SER A 197 3.72 -4.84 8.98
CA SER A 197 2.85 -5.10 7.82
C SER A 197 1.64 -4.18 7.79
N TYR A 198 1.88 -2.92 7.40
CA TYR A 198 0.81 -1.95 7.21
C TYR A 198 1.10 -0.97 6.08
N ASN A 199 1.92 0.05 6.36
CA ASN A 199 2.47 0.90 5.32
C ASN A 199 3.63 0.12 4.70
N PHE A 200 3.60 -0.16 3.42
CA PHE A 200 4.65 -0.96 2.77
C PHE A 200 4.98 -0.35 1.41
N VAL A 201 6.24 0.01 1.20
CA VAL A 201 6.72 0.61 -0.04
C VAL A 201 8.18 0.26 -0.26
N ARG A 202 8.55 -0.04 -1.51
CA ARG A 202 9.93 -0.28 -1.89
C ARG A 202 10.61 1.03 -2.26
N MET A 203 11.85 1.21 -1.82
CA MET A 203 12.74 2.29 -2.21
C MET A 203 13.63 1.88 -3.39
N ASP A 204 14.23 2.85 -4.07
CA ASP A 204 15.11 2.64 -5.23
C ASP A 204 16.34 1.78 -4.91
N ASN A 205 16.79 1.75 -3.65
CA ASN A 205 17.89 0.87 -3.21
C ASN A 205 17.46 -0.60 -3.00
N GLY A 206 16.20 -0.92 -3.28
CA GLY A 206 15.63 -2.25 -3.13
C GLY A 206 15.15 -2.61 -1.73
N HIS A 207 15.39 -1.76 -0.72
CA HIS A 207 14.84 -1.91 0.62
C HIS A 207 13.37 -1.50 0.65
N PHE A 208 12.68 -1.85 1.73
CA PHE A 208 11.31 -1.52 2.02
C PHE A 208 11.23 -0.64 3.26
N LEU A 209 10.36 0.36 3.21
CA LEU A 209 9.92 1.08 4.41
C LEU A 209 8.58 0.51 4.87
N ALA A 210 8.46 0.26 6.17
CA ALA A 210 7.19 -0.13 6.75
C ALA A 210 6.93 0.33 8.19
N THR A 211 5.65 0.53 8.51
CA THR A 211 5.13 0.70 9.88
C THR A 211 4.03 -0.35 10.12
N SER A 212 3.51 -0.44 11.34
CA SER A 212 2.41 -1.35 11.73
C SER A 212 1.64 -0.77 12.90
N GLN A 213 0.32 -0.96 12.91
CA GLN A 213 -0.50 -0.53 14.04
C GLN A 213 -0.26 -1.43 15.26
N GLY A 214 -0.07 -2.73 15.05
CA GLY A 214 0.31 -3.68 16.09
C GLY A 214 1.72 -3.50 16.67
N ILE A 215 2.62 -2.81 15.97
CA ILE A 215 4.00 -2.54 16.42
C ILE A 215 4.16 -1.06 16.77
N ASN A 216 4.09 -0.76 18.07
CA ASN A 216 4.21 0.61 18.62
C ASN A 216 3.28 1.62 17.92
N HIS A 217 2.08 1.19 17.50
CA HIS A 217 1.05 2.04 16.89
C HIS A 217 1.52 2.89 15.70
N CYS A 218 2.46 2.42 14.88
CA CYS A 218 3.07 3.17 13.77
C CYS A 218 4.07 4.27 14.18
N LEU A 219 4.52 4.32 15.43
CA LEU A 219 5.61 5.21 15.88
C LEU A 219 7.01 4.70 15.55
N ASN A 220 7.12 3.45 15.10
CA ASN A 220 8.36 2.90 14.60
C ASN A 220 8.23 2.59 13.11
N MET A 221 9.07 3.23 12.29
CA MET A 221 9.22 2.87 10.87
C MET A 221 10.48 2.04 10.70
N TYR A 222 10.39 0.97 9.92
CA TYR A 222 11.46 0.01 9.69
C TYR A 222 11.93 0.12 8.25
N GLU A 223 13.24 0.05 8.05
CA GLU A 223 13.88 -0.18 6.75
C GLU A 223 14.45 -1.59 6.71
N PHE A 224 14.01 -2.41 5.77
CA PHE A 224 14.45 -3.80 5.63
C PHE A 224 14.53 -4.27 4.18
N ASP A 225 15.28 -5.31 3.87
CA ASP A 225 15.39 -5.85 2.50
C ASP A 225 14.58 -7.13 2.28
N ILE A 226 14.67 -7.69 1.07
CA ILE A 226 14.00 -8.94 0.68
C ILE A 226 14.49 -10.18 1.46
N MET A 227 15.66 -10.09 2.12
CA MET A 227 16.15 -11.15 3.01
C MET A 227 15.53 -11.03 4.42
N GLY A 228 14.69 -10.04 4.68
CA GLY A 228 14.17 -9.73 6.00
C GLY A 228 15.21 -9.09 6.92
N ARG A 229 16.34 -8.60 6.38
CA ARG A 229 17.36 -7.90 7.17
C ARG A 229 16.86 -6.50 7.49
N VAL A 230 16.78 -6.15 8.77
CA VAL A 230 16.43 -4.78 9.21
C VAL A 230 17.72 -3.97 9.31
N TYR A 231 17.78 -2.86 8.58
CA TYR A 231 18.92 -1.95 8.54
C TYR A 231 18.74 -0.78 9.49
N THR A 232 17.53 -0.23 9.53
CA THR A 232 17.24 1.00 10.26
C THR A 232 15.87 0.91 10.91
N VAL A 233 15.77 1.41 12.13
CA VAL A 233 14.47 1.72 12.76
C VAL A 233 14.46 3.22 13.07
N TYR A 234 13.43 3.90 12.59
CA TYR A 234 13.16 5.31 12.83
C TYR A 234 12.14 5.41 13.95
N LEU A 235 12.49 6.10 15.03
CA LEU A 235 11.53 6.52 16.05
C LEU A 235 10.86 7.79 15.53
N LEU A 236 9.55 7.80 15.54
CA LEU A 236 8.74 8.92 15.08
C LEU A 236 8.09 9.62 16.29
N ASP A 237 7.81 10.92 16.17
CA ASP A 237 6.99 11.63 17.16
C ASP A 237 5.51 11.63 16.77
N ASN A 238 5.24 11.58 15.46
CA ASN A 238 3.92 11.44 14.88
C ASN A 238 3.77 10.04 14.29
N GLU A 239 2.63 9.42 14.51
CA GLU A 239 2.30 8.12 13.92
C GLU A 239 2.20 8.24 12.41
N PHE A 240 2.91 7.40 11.67
CA PHE A 240 2.78 7.35 10.22
C PHE A 240 1.72 6.33 9.86
N HIS A 241 0.52 6.83 9.59
CA HIS A 241 -0.68 6.01 9.41
C HIS A 241 -1.06 5.96 7.92
N HIS A 242 -1.45 4.78 7.43
CA HIS A 242 -1.88 4.45 6.05
C HIS A 242 -0.85 4.46 4.90
N SER A 243 0.09 5.41 4.82
CA SER A 243 1.01 5.47 3.67
C SER A 243 2.38 6.03 3.98
N ILE A 244 3.38 5.56 3.23
CA ILE A 244 4.71 6.16 3.12
C ILE A 244 5.03 6.25 1.64
N LEU A 245 5.51 7.40 1.18
CA LEU A 245 5.99 7.61 -0.18
C LEU A 245 7.42 8.15 -0.14
N PRO A 246 8.44 7.36 -0.53
CA PRO A 246 9.78 7.87 -0.76
C PRO A 246 9.75 8.89 -1.90
N ILE A 247 10.49 9.98 -1.74
CA ILE A 247 10.67 11.02 -2.76
C ILE A 247 12.18 11.34 -2.88
N GLU A 248 12.55 12.22 -3.81
CA GLU A 248 13.94 12.59 -4.03
C GLU A 248 14.66 13.09 -2.75
N ASN A 249 16.01 13.06 -2.78
CA ASN A 249 16.88 13.58 -1.70
C ASN A 249 16.75 12.83 -0.36
N ASN A 250 16.50 11.52 -0.39
CA ASN A 250 16.31 10.68 0.79
C ASN A 250 15.19 11.20 1.71
N LEU A 251 14.12 11.75 1.13
CA LEU A 251 12.96 12.17 1.88
C LEU A 251 11.84 11.13 1.75
N ALA A 252 10.91 11.15 2.71
CA ALA A 252 9.66 10.41 2.61
C ALA A 252 8.50 11.26 3.12
N ILE A 253 7.35 11.15 2.45
CA ILE A 253 6.08 11.78 2.83
C ILE A 253 5.19 10.71 3.47
N ALA A 254 4.54 11.07 4.58
CA ALA A 254 3.55 10.23 5.22
C ALA A 254 2.40 11.07 5.80
N PRO A 255 1.14 10.70 5.53
CA PRO A 255 0.04 11.08 6.40
C PRO A 255 0.37 10.68 7.83
N SER A 256 0.11 11.59 8.75
CA SER A 256 0.64 11.50 10.10
C SER A 256 -0.30 12.08 11.14
N GLU A 257 -0.21 11.61 12.38
CA GLU A 257 -1.01 12.13 13.49
C GLU A 257 -0.21 12.29 14.79
N TYR A 258 -0.65 13.20 15.64
CA TYR A 258 0.01 13.49 16.91
C TYR A 258 -0.27 12.41 17.95
N SER A 259 0.77 11.74 18.43
CA SER A 259 0.63 10.63 19.38
C SER A 259 0.56 11.04 20.86
N ASN A 260 1.09 12.23 21.19
CA ASN A 260 1.16 12.72 22.57
C ASN A 260 0.27 13.96 22.80
N GLY A 261 -0.84 14.02 22.07
CA GLY A 261 -1.74 15.18 22.07
C GLY A 261 -1.14 16.36 21.31
N ARG A 262 -2.03 17.16 20.73
CA ARG A 262 -1.65 18.32 19.94
C ARG A 262 -1.23 19.48 20.87
N PRO A 263 -0.24 20.30 20.49
CA PRO A 263 0.22 21.41 21.33
C PRO A 263 -0.79 22.55 21.46
N ASP A 264 -1.80 22.59 20.58
CA ASP A 264 -2.85 23.59 20.48
C ASP A 264 -4.11 23.26 21.32
N GLY A 265 -4.15 22.09 21.96
CA GLY A 265 -5.26 21.65 22.82
C GLY A 265 -6.44 21.03 22.07
N TYR A 266 -6.37 20.86 20.74
CA TYR A 266 -7.34 20.06 19.99
C TYR A 266 -7.09 18.55 20.19
N SER A 267 -8.16 17.76 20.06
CA SER A 267 -8.12 16.30 20.11
C SER A 267 -8.55 15.74 18.76
N THR A 268 -7.71 15.92 17.74
CA THR A 268 -7.95 15.46 16.38
C THR A 268 -6.85 14.50 15.94
N GLY A 269 -7.19 13.57 15.04
CA GLY A 269 -6.29 12.56 14.49
C GLY A 269 -6.32 12.49 12.97
N LYS A 270 -5.28 11.84 12.41
CA LYS A 270 -5.09 11.60 10.97
C LYS A 270 -5.32 12.82 10.07
N ASP A 271 -4.96 14.00 10.53
CA ASP A 271 -5.15 15.27 9.85
C ASP A 271 -3.84 16.01 9.56
N GLY A 272 -2.70 15.33 9.72
CA GLY A 272 -1.38 15.86 9.38
C GLY A 272 -0.72 15.17 8.19
N VAL A 273 0.29 15.82 7.63
CA VAL A 273 1.26 15.19 6.71
C VAL A 273 2.67 15.59 7.10
N SER A 274 3.50 14.61 7.43
CA SER A 274 4.93 14.79 7.73
C SER A 274 5.78 14.51 6.50
N ILE A 275 6.87 15.28 6.35
CA ILE A 275 7.99 14.96 5.45
C ILE A 275 9.22 14.73 6.33
N ILE A 276 9.89 13.59 6.17
CA ILE A 276 11.10 13.24 6.95
C ILE A 276 12.30 13.03 6.06
N ASN A 277 13.49 13.22 6.62
CA ASN A 277 14.76 12.86 5.99
C ASN A 277 15.24 11.49 6.49
N LEU A 278 15.28 10.51 5.61
CA LEU A 278 15.67 9.12 5.89
C LEU A 278 17.14 8.96 6.30
N SER A 279 18.02 9.92 6.00
CA SER A 279 19.42 9.88 6.46
C SER A 279 19.60 10.31 7.92
N THR A 280 18.63 11.04 8.48
CA THR A 280 18.69 11.56 9.86
C THR A 280 17.56 11.02 10.76
N GLY A 281 16.47 10.58 10.15
CA GLY A 281 15.21 10.23 10.81
C GLY A 281 14.37 11.43 11.24
N LEU A 282 14.82 12.66 10.98
CA LEU A 282 14.15 13.87 11.45
C LEU A 282 13.07 14.35 10.49
N GLU A 283 12.00 14.93 11.05
CA GLU A 283 11.00 15.66 10.30
C GLU A 283 11.59 16.96 9.75
N VAL A 284 11.32 17.24 8.48
CA VAL A 284 11.76 18.43 7.76
C VAL A 284 10.61 19.34 7.38
N ALA A 285 9.36 18.86 7.45
CA ALA A 285 8.15 19.64 7.28
C ALA A 285 6.93 18.94 7.90
N TYR A 286 5.96 19.72 8.33
CA TYR A 286 4.64 19.24 8.77
C TYR A 286 3.53 20.15 8.26
N TYR A 287 2.50 19.56 7.68
CA TYR A 287 1.29 20.25 7.23
C TYR A 287 0.14 19.84 8.14
N ASP A 288 -0.47 20.85 8.77
CA ASP A 288 -1.50 20.66 9.77
C ASP A 288 -2.87 21.00 9.19
N MET A 289 -3.64 19.99 8.75
CA MET A 289 -4.85 20.24 7.97
C MET A 289 -6.01 20.75 8.80
N LEU A 290 -5.92 20.69 10.14
CA LEU A 290 -6.87 21.37 11.03
C LEU A 290 -6.96 22.87 10.72
N TYR A 291 -5.85 23.49 10.30
CA TYR A 291 -5.77 24.92 9.97
C TYR A 291 -5.89 25.21 8.47
N VAL A 292 -6.10 24.19 7.64
CA VAL A 292 -6.15 24.31 6.17
C VAL A 292 -7.52 23.93 5.62
N MET A 293 -8.18 22.95 6.24
CA MET A 293 -9.42 22.34 5.76
C MET A 293 -10.60 22.66 6.69
N ASP A 294 -11.82 22.45 6.20
CA ASP A 294 -13.06 22.79 6.94
C ASP A 294 -13.35 21.80 8.06
N TYR A 295 -12.78 22.05 9.25
CA TYR A 295 -13.02 21.22 10.43
C TYR A 295 -14.49 21.20 10.88
N SER A 296 -15.29 22.20 10.49
CA SER A 296 -16.70 22.27 10.87
C SER A 296 -17.59 21.30 10.06
N ARG A 297 -17.08 20.78 8.94
CA ARG A 297 -17.80 19.85 8.07
C ARG A 297 -17.80 18.45 8.66
N SER A 298 -19.00 17.96 9.00
CA SER A 298 -19.15 16.65 9.64
C SER A 298 -18.51 15.51 8.82
N PRO A 299 -17.80 14.56 9.45
CA PRO A 299 -17.21 13.43 8.75
C PRO A 299 -18.27 12.46 8.20
N ARG A 300 -18.07 12.02 6.96
CA ARG A 300 -18.80 10.91 6.32
C ARG A 300 -17.96 10.28 5.18
N PRO A 301 -17.53 9.02 5.29
CA PRO A 301 -17.75 8.09 6.40
C PRO A 301 -17.19 8.59 7.74
N SER A 302 -17.64 7.96 8.82
CA SER A 302 -17.34 8.34 10.21
C SER A 302 -16.76 7.15 10.98
N GLY A 303 -16.50 7.37 12.27
CA GLY A 303 -16.03 6.33 13.19
C GLY A 303 -14.51 6.21 13.22
N SER A 304 -14.01 5.61 14.30
CA SER A 304 -12.59 5.42 14.53
C SER A 304 -12.17 4.00 14.15
N ALA A 305 -10.91 3.82 13.76
CA ALA A 305 -10.37 2.48 13.54
C ALA A 305 -10.37 1.67 14.86
N PRO A 306 -10.43 0.32 14.81
CA PRO A 306 -10.30 -0.49 16.00
C PRO A 306 -9.07 -0.12 16.82
N GLY A 307 -9.25 0.09 18.13
CA GLY A 307 -8.15 0.41 19.06
C GLY A 307 -7.73 1.88 19.12
N GLN A 308 -8.41 2.79 18.39
CA GLN A 308 -8.20 4.22 18.59
C GLN A 308 -8.87 4.77 19.84
N ASP A 309 -8.31 5.85 20.37
CA ASP A 309 -8.91 6.61 21.46
C ASP A 309 -10.24 7.22 21.01
N VAL A 310 -11.32 6.84 21.70
CA VAL A 310 -12.69 7.34 21.42
C VAL A 310 -12.85 8.84 21.66
N SER A 311 -11.88 9.50 22.28
CA SER A 311 -11.85 10.94 22.50
C SER A 311 -11.09 11.73 21.42
N MET A 312 -10.44 11.03 20.48
CA MET A 312 -9.79 11.63 19.32
C MET A 312 -10.79 11.72 18.17
N ASP A 313 -10.97 12.92 17.62
CA ASP A 313 -11.84 13.18 16.48
C ASP A 313 -11.12 12.89 15.16
N ASP A 314 -11.48 11.76 14.55
CA ASP A 314 -11.00 11.33 13.23
C ASP A 314 -11.87 11.98 12.15
N TRP A 315 -11.69 13.28 11.90
CA TRP A 315 -12.60 14.07 11.06
C TRP A 315 -12.21 14.10 9.57
N LEU A 316 -10.91 13.96 9.27
CA LEU A 316 -10.35 14.07 7.92
C LEU A 316 -9.84 12.73 7.39
N HIS A 317 -9.05 12.01 8.21
CA HIS A 317 -8.51 10.68 7.90
C HIS A 317 -7.71 10.65 6.59
N ILE A 318 -6.60 11.38 6.57
CA ILE A 318 -5.69 11.40 5.42
C ILE A 318 -5.04 10.03 5.28
N ASN A 319 -5.24 9.38 4.13
CA ASN A 319 -4.75 8.02 3.90
C ASN A 319 -3.66 7.89 2.83
N GLN A 320 -3.37 8.97 2.12
CA GLN A 320 -2.32 9.04 1.11
C GLN A 320 -2.02 10.49 0.76
N SER A 321 -0.75 10.78 0.52
CA SER A 321 -0.30 12.09 0.02
C SER A 321 0.90 11.96 -0.93
N TYR A 322 1.04 12.91 -1.85
CA TYR A 322 2.20 13.05 -2.73
C TYR A 322 2.42 14.52 -3.12
N ILE A 323 3.63 14.88 -3.54
CA ILE A 323 3.92 16.20 -4.11
C ILE A 323 3.80 16.13 -5.62
N ASN A 324 2.91 16.94 -6.19
CA ASN A 324 2.94 17.27 -7.61
C ASN A 324 3.94 18.43 -7.80
N GLU A 325 5.13 18.09 -8.31
CA GLU A 325 6.20 19.07 -8.51
C GLU A 325 5.87 20.17 -9.54
N PRO A 326 5.27 19.87 -10.71
CA PRO A 326 5.00 20.90 -11.72
C PRO A 326 4.15 22.06 -11.19
N ASN A 327 3.14 21.78 -10.34
CA ASN A 327 2.25 22.80 -9.79
C ASN A 327 2.63 23.25 -8.38
N ASN A 328 3.68 22.66 -7.79
CA ASN A 328 4.11 22.92 -6.43
C ASN A 328 2.97 22.72 -5.41
N LEU A 329 2.33 21.55 -5.46
CA LEU A 329 1.20 21.19 -4.61
C LEU A 329 1.43 19.87 -3.86
N LEU A 330 1.16 19.87 -2.56
CA LEU A 330 0.92 18.66 -1.78
C LEU A 330 -0.53 18.22 -2.03
N ILE A 331 -0.72 17.04 -2.59
CA ILE A 331 -2.03 16.46 -2.87
C ILE A 331 -2.35 15.42 -1.82
N CYS A 332 -3.54 15.52 -1.23
CA CYS A 332 -3.99 14.68 -0.12
C CYS A 332 -5.33 14.00 -0.43
N SER A 333 -5.50 12.78 0.07
CA SER A 333 -6.76 12.04 0.06
C SER A 333 -7.31 11.96 1.48
N GLY A 334 -8.35 12.73 1.78
CA GLY A 334 -9.07 12.70 3.06
C GLY A 334 -10.29 11.79 2.97
N ARG A 335 -10.24 10.64 3.65
CA ARG A 335 -11.28 9.61 3.61
C ARG A 335 -12.60 10.13 4.16
N HIS A 336 -12.58 10.73 5.35
CA HIS A 336 -13.81 11.07 6.09
C HIS A 336 -14.48 12.34 5.57
N GLN A 337 -13.77 13.15 4.78
CA GLN A 337 -14.39 14.25 4.03
C GLN A 337 -14.80 13.83 2.62
N SER A 338 -14.52 12.58 2.21
CA SER A 338 -14.70 12.10 0.83
C SER A 338 -14.12 13.10 -0.19
N ALA A 339 -12.92 13.61 0.13
CA ALA A 339 -12.33 14.75 -0.54
C ALA A 339 -10.87 14.48 -0.94
N ILE A 340 -10.53 14.87 -2.17
CA ILE A 340 -9.13 15.03 -2.60
C ILE A 340 -8.87 16.52 -2.70
N PHE A 341 -7.80 17.00 -2.09
CA PHE A 341 -7.49 18.44 -2.02
C PHE A 341 -6.00 18.68 -2.24
N GLY A 342 -5.68 19.91 -2.64
CA GLY A 342 -4.30 20.34 -2.89
C GLY A 342 -3.94 21.54 -2.04
N VAL A 343 -2.75 21.49 -1.45
CA VAL A 343 -2.16 22.55 -0.63
C VAL A 343 -0.89 23.04 -1.30
N ASN A 344 -0.65 24.34 -1.36
CA ASN A 344 0.61 24.84 -1.88
C ASN A 344 1.76 24.46 -0.93
N VAL A 345 2.80 23.83 -1.47
CA VAL A 345 3.90 23.30 -0.64
C VAL A 345 4.62 24.42 0.11
N ASP A 346 4.80 25.60 -0.50
CA ASP A 346 5.56 26.67 0.13
C ASP A 346 4.80 27.41 1.25
N SER A 347 3.53 27.71 0.99
CA SER A 347 2.72 28.56 1.88
C SER A 347 1.82 27.79 2.85
N GLY A 348 1.54 26.51 2.56
CA GLY A 348 0.52 25.75 3.28
C GLY A 348 -0.92 26.16 2.95
N GLU A 349 -1.15 27.01 1.94
CA GLU A 349 -2.49 27.49 1.58
C GLU A 349 -3.27 26.45 0.75
N LEU A 350 -4.56 26.29 1.04
CA LEU A 350 -5.48 25.47 0.26
C LEU A 350 -5.66 26.03 -1.16
N ARG A 351 -5.66 25.14 -2.16
CA ARG A 351 -5.73 25.50 -3.59
C ARG A 351 -6.94 24.98 -4.31
N PHE A 352 -7.40 23.76 -3.98
CA PHE A 352 -8.63 23.19 -4.53
C PHE A 352 -9.18 22.10 -3.62
N ILE A 353 -10.46 21.79 -3.78
CA ILE A 353 -11.15 20.64 -3.20
C ILE A 353 -11.95 19.93 -4.31
N MET A 354 -11.68 18.64 -4.48
CA MET A 354 -12.48 17.70 -5.27
C MET A 354 -13.35 16.87 -4.31
N ALA A 355 -14.60 17.27 -4.16
CA ALA A 355 -15.61 16.62 -3.32
C ALA A 355 -17.00 17.01 -3.79
N ASN A 356 -18.05 16.39 -3.25
CA ASN A 356 -19.40 16.92 -3.40
C ASN A 356 -19.52 18.31 -2.75
N HIS A 357 -20.48 19.12 -3.22
CA HIS A 357 -20.58 20.55 -2.85
C HIS A 357 -21.39 20.81 -1.57
N GLU A 358 -21.85 19.75 -0.90
CA GLU A 358 -22.69 19.83 0.29
C GLU A 358 -21.88 20.05 1.59
N ASP A 359 -22.50 20.75 2.54
CA ASP A 359 -22.04 21.00 3.92
C ASP A 359 -20.70 21.74 4.08
N TRP A 360 -20.12 22.27 3.01
CA TRP A 360 -18.96 23.17 3.10
C TRP A 360 -19.38 24.55 3.59
N SER A 361 -18.64 25.11 4.54
CA SER A 361 -18.79 26.50 4.95
C SER A 361 -18.44 27.46 3.80
N ASP A 362 -18.98 28.68 3.86
CA ASP A 362 -18.95 29.62 2.73
C ASP A 362 -17.54 29.95 2.24
N GLU A 363 -16.55 29.99 3.14
CA GLU A 363 -15.15 30.29 2.81
C GLU A 363 -14.47 29.21 1.96
N PHE A 364 -14.95 27.97 2.03
CA PHE A 364 -14.38 26.85 1.27
C PHE A 364 -14.99 26.67 -0.12
N LYS A 365 -16.17 27.25 -0.37
CA LYS A 365 -16.89 27.10 -1.64
C LYS A 365 -16.08 27.54 -2.86
N GLN A 366 -15.18 28.51 -2.69
CA GLN A 366 -14.29 29.00 -3.76
C GLN A 366 -13.27 27.97 -4.24
N TYR A 367 -12.98 26.93 -3.45
CA TYR A 367 -12.01 25.89 -3.79
C TYR A 367 -12.65 24.67 -4.48
N LEU A 368 -13.97 24.56 -4.48
CA LEU A 368 -14.70 23.41 -5.00
C LEU A 368 -14.59 23.32 -6.53
N LEU A 369 -14.21 22.15 -7.03
CA LEU A 369 -14.12 21.90 -8.48
C LEU A 369 -15.48 21.63 -9.10
N THR A 370 -15.65 22.06 -10.36
CA THR A 370 -16.85 21.77 -11.15
C THR A 370 -16.64 20.56 -12.07
N PRO A 371 -17.50 19.53 -12.01
CA PRO A 371 -17.43 18.39 -12.92
C PRO A 371 -17.87 18.78 -14.33
N VAL A 372 -16.99 18.54 -15.32
CA VAL A 372 -17.22 18.89 -16.73
C VAL A 372 -16.89 17.72 -17.66
N ASP A 373 -17.41 17.78 -18.88
CA ASP A 373 -16.97 16.93 -19.99
C ASP A 373 -15.65 17.42 -20.61
N ASP A 374 -15.17 16.73 -21.65
CA ASP A 374 -13.91 17.06 -22.34
C ASP A 374 -13.95 18.43 -23.05
N ASP A 375 -15.15 18.96 -23.35
CA ASP A 375 -15.38 20.27 -23.95
C ASP A 375 -15.52 21.39 -22.89
N GLY A 376 -15.46 21.04 -21.59
CA GLY A 376 -15.59 21.97 -20.48
C GLY A 376 -17.03 22.33 -20.11
N VAL A 377 -18.02 21.58 -20.58
CA VAL A 377 -19.44 21.80 -20.26
C VAL A 377 -19.78 21.11 -18.93
N PRO A 378 -20.44 21.79 -17.98
CA PRO A 378 -20.87 21.17 -16.73
C PRO A 378 -21.74 19.93 -16.94
N LEU A 379 -21.38 18.83 -16.27
CA LEU A 379 -22.09 17.55 -16.37
C LEU A 379 -23.38 17.51 -15.52
N TYR A 380 -23.44 18.30 -14.46
CA TYR A 380 -24.51 18.27 -13.47
C TYR A 380 -24.92 19.69 -13.06
N ASP A 381 -26.22 19.89 -12.81
CA ASP A 381 -26.72 21.08 -12.12
C ASP A 381 -26.63 20.88 -10.61
N LEU A 382 -25.48 21.25 -10.04
CA LEU A 382 -25.20 21.14 -8.60
C LEU A 382 -25.99 22.13 -7.74
N THR A 383 -26.91 22.91 -8.32
CA THR A 383 -27.86 23.75 -7.58
C THR A 383 -29.22 23.08 -7.39
N SER A 384 -29.46 21.96 -8.07
CA SER A 384 -30.71 21.19 -8.00
C SER A 384 -30.52 19.89 -7.21
N PRO A 385 -31.51 19.45 -6.41
CA PRO A 385 -31.41 18.18 -5.69
C PRO A 385 -31.12 16.98 -6.61
N GLY A 386 -31.78 16.92 -7.78
CA GLY A 386 -31.57 15.82 -8.73
C GLY A 386 -30.18 15.82 -9.38
N GLY A 387 -29.59 16.99 -9.61
CA GLY A 387 -28.23 17.09 -10.13
C GLY A 387 -27.17 16.71 -9.09
N ILE A 388 -27.37 17.09 -7.82
CA ILE A 388 -26.53 16.68 -6.69
C ILE A 388 -26.59 15.16 -6.53
N ASP A 389 -27.77 14.57 -6.41
CA ASP A 389 -27.94 13.11 -6.25
C ASP A 389 -27.30 12.33 -7.41
N ALA A 390 -27.42 12.85 -8.64
CA ALA A 390 -26.80 12.23 -9.82
C ALA A 390 -25.26 12.31 -9.78
N ALA A 391 -24.69 13.43 -9.34
CA ALA A 391 -23.25 13.63 -9.20
C ALA A 391 -22.67 12.78 -8.05
N ASP A 392 -23.35 12.70 -6.92
CA ASP A 392 -22.94 11.90 -5.76
C ASP A 392 -22.90 10.42 -6.08
N LYS A 393 -23.92 9.91 -6.75
CA LYS A 393 -24.01 8.50 -7.14
C LYS A 393 -23.01 8.12 -8.22
N ASN A 394 -22.71 9.05 -9.14
CA ASN A 394 -22.00 8.69 -10.37
C ASN A 394 -20.65 9.34 -10.55
N PHE A 395 -20.42 10.58 -10.10
CA PHE A 395 -19.21 11.37 -10.36
C PHE A 395 -18.18 11.29 -9.23
N TRP A 396 -18.56 11.75 -8.04
CA TRP A 396 -17.67 11.91 -6.90
C TRP A 396 -17.16 10.59 -6.34
N THR A 397 -16.10 10.69 -5.55
CA THR A 397 -15.57 9.57 -4.78
C THR A 397 -16.05 9.62 -3.34
N TRP A 398 -16.12 8.47 -2.69
CA TRP A 398 -16.59 8.36 -1.31
C TRP A 398 -15.69 7.43 -0.51
N GLY A 399 -15.12 7.96 0.58
CA GLY A 399 -14.19 7.22 1.44
C GLY A 399 -12.95 6.68 0.73
N GLN A 400 -12.47 7.40 -0.29
CA GLN A 400 -11.48 6.94 -1.26
C GLN A 400 -10.07 6.73 -0.69
N HIS A 401 -9.28 5.86 -1.32
CA HIS A 401 -7.93 5.49 -0.92
C HIS A 401 -6.91 5.52 -2.06
N ASN A 402 -5.64 5.48 -1.67
CA ASN A 402 -4.49 5.22 -2.55
C ASN A 402 -4.45 6.18 -3.75
N ILE A 403 -4.52 7.50 -3.55
CA ILE A 403 -4.30 8.43 -4.67
C ILE A 403 -2.87 8.29 -5.21
N VAL A 404 -2.73 8.13 -6.52
CA VAL A 404 -1.43 7.98 -7.20
C VAL A 404 -1.41 8.91 -8.41
N GLU A 405 -0.37 9.72 -8.52
CA GLU A 405 -0.15 10.63 -9.63
C GLU A 405 -0.08 9.89 -10.98
N ILE A 406 -0.65 10.51 -12.02
CA ILE A 406 -0.25 10.26 -13.41
C ILE A 406 0.59 11.47 -13.82
N PRO A 407 1.93 11.32 -13.85
CA PRO A 407 2.81 12.45 -14.08
C PRO A 407 2.55 13.13 -15.43
N ASN A 408 2.49 14.45 -15.42
CA ASN A 408 2.45 15.28 -16.61
C ASN A 408 3.17 16.61 -16.34
N ASP A 409 3.79 17.20 -17.35
CA ASP A 409 4.57 18.45 -17.21
C ASP A 409 3.73 19.73 -17.42
N GLU A 410 2.40 19.62 -17.52
CA GLU A 410 1.53 20.73 -17.89
C GLU A 410 1.14 21.57 -16.66
N LEU A 411 1.63 22.81 -16.62
CA LEU A 411 1.28 23.76 -15.56
C LEU A 411 -0.23 24.04 -15.54
N GLY A 412 -0.81 24.00 -14.35
CA GLY A 412 -2.24 24.14 -14.10
C GLY A 412 -3.03 22.83 -14.24
N ILE A 413 -2.39 21.73 -14.64
CA ILE A 413 -3.05 20.44 -14.82
C ILE A 413 -2.55 19.43 -13.80
N LEU A 414 -3.48 18.73 -13.16
CA LEU A 414 -3.20 17.59 -12.29
C LEU A 414 -3.91 16.37 -12.85
N GLU A 415 -3.25 15.23 -12.83
CA GLU A 415 -3.84 13.97 -13.25
C GLU A 415 -3.44 12.87 -12.28
N PHE A 416 -4.40 12.04 -11.89
CA PHE A 416 -4.16 10.98 -10.91
C PHE A 416 -5.21 9.89 -11.00
N MET A 417 -4.90 8.73 -10.44
CA MET A 417 -5.87 7.67 -10.18
C MET A 417 -6.12 7.48 -8.70
N VAL A 418 -7.36 7.18 -8.34
CA VAL A 418 -7.78 6.91 -6.97
C VAL A 418 -8.64 5.64 -6.93
N PHE A 419 -8.59 4.94 -5.81
CA PHE A 419 -9.53 3.86 -5.52
C PHE A 419 -10.73 4.48 -4.78
N ASP A 420 -11.87 4.59 -5.45
CA ASP A 420 -13.14 5.01 -4.86
C ASP A 420 -13.81 3.83 -4.19
N ASN A 421 -13.73 3.78 -2.85
CA ASN A 421 -14.37 2.76 -2.03
C ASN A 421 -15.89 2.75 -2.24
N GLY A 422 -16.51 3.93 -2.32
CA GLY A 422 -17.93 4.07 -2.55
C GLY A 422 -18.78 4.13 -1.28
N ASN A 423 -18.21 4.46 -0.12
CA ASN A 423 -18.92 4.51 1.16
C ASN A 423 -20.17 5.39 1.09
N TYR A 424 -21.34 4.85 1.43
CA TYR A 424 -22.66 5.52 1.34
C TYR A 424 -23.11 6.02 -0.06
N ARG A 425 -22.22 6.63 -0.85
CA ARG A 425 -22.47 7.40 -2.09
C ARG A 425 -23.45 8.56 -1.95
N SER A 426 -23.55 9.10 -0.74
CA SER A 426 -24.45 10.19 -0.37
C SER A 426 -24.08 10.73 1.01
N ARG A 427 -24.38 12.00 1.29
CA ARG A 427 -24.31 12.55 2.66
C ARG A 427 -25.51 12.21 3.54
N GLU A 428 -26.60 11.76 2.93
CA GLU A 428 -27.85 11.40 3.61
C GLU A 428 -28.08 9.88 3.59
N ASP A 429 -28.43 9.31 4.75
CA ASP A 429 -28.74 7.89 4.88
C ASP A 429 -29.89 7.44 3.98
N ALA A 430 -30.94 8.27 3.85
CA ALA A 430 -32.12 7.95 3.04
C ALA A 430 -31.82 7.79 1.54
N LYS A 431 -30.68 8.30 1.07
CA LYS A 431 -30.21 8.22 -0.32
C LYS A 431 -29.02 7.27 -0.48
N SER A 432 -28.50 6.73 0.62
CA SER A 432 -27.30 5.89 0.59
C SER A 432 -27.61 4.51 0.03
N LEU A 433 -26.60 3.86 -0.55
CA LEU A 433 -26.72 2.50 -1.07
C LEU A 433 -26.34 1.48 0.00
N LEU A 434 -27.08 0.36 0.05
CA LEU A 434 -26.65 -0.82 0.80
C LEU A 434 -25.45 -1.49 0.10
N PRO A 435 -24.57 -2.20 0.83
CA PRO A 435 -23.42 -2.88 0.25
C PRO A 435 -23.74 -3.77 -0.96
N LEU A 436 -24.87 -4.50 -0.93
CA LEU A 436 -25.34 -5.34 -2.03
C LEU A 436 -25.63 -4.57 -3.33
N ASP A 437 -26.05 -3.31 -3.23
CA ASP A 437 -26.35 -2.42 -4.36
C ASP A 437 -25.17 -1.49 -4.70
N ASN A 438 -24.07 -1.59 -3.95
CA ASN A 438 -22.91 -0.72 -4.06
C ASN A 438 -21.77 -1.40 -4.84
N PHE A 439 -20.71 -0.63 -5.09
CA PHE A 439 -19.52 -1.06 -5.82
C PHE A 439 -18.35 -0.15 -5.47
N SER A 440 -17.13 -0.68 -5.58
CA SER A 440 -15.91 0.12 -5.57
C SER A 440 -15.35 0.22 -6.99
N ARG A 441 -14.54 1.25 -7.24
CA ARG A 441 -13.93 1.46 -8.56
C ARG A 441 -12.55 2.10 -8.47
N VAL A 442 -11.72 1.79 -9.45
CA VAL A 442 -10.58 2.64 -9.79
C VAL A 442 -11.06 3.71 -10.75
N VAL A 443 -10.70 4.95 -10.48
CA VAL A 443 -11.09 6.10 -11.30
C VAL A 443 -9.90 7.02 -11.52
N GLN A 444 -9.80 7.55 -12.74
CA GLN A 444 -8.83 8.56 -13.13
C GLN A 444 -9.52 9.91 -13.18
N PHE A 445 -8.88 10.95 -12.65
CA PHE A 445 -9.34 12.33 -12.73
C PHE A 445 -8.27 13.21 -13.35
N LYS A 446 -8.72 14.23 -14.08
CA LYS A 446 -7.88 15.32 -14.58
C LYS A 446 -8.46 16.65 -14.14
N ILE A 447 -7.71 17.40 -13.35
CA ILE A 447 -8.09 18.71 -12.81
C ILE A 447 -7.42 19.80 -13.65
N ASN A 448 -8.18 20.85 -13.97
CA ASN A 448 -7.65 22.09 -14.49
C ASN A 448 -7.80 23.19 -13.42
N LEU A 449 -6.67 23.60 -12.85
CA LEU A 449 -6.58 24.58 -11.77
C LEU A 449 -6.88 26.01 -12.26
N ASN A 450 -6.76 26.29 -13.56
CA ASN A 450 -7.05 27.62 -14.11
C ASN A 450 -8.55 27.86 -14.22
N THR A 451 -9.31 26.81 -14.55
CA THR A 451 -10.77 26.87 -14.70
C THR A 451 -11.52 26.33 -13.50
N MET A 452 -10.82 25.74 -12.52
CA MET A 452 -11.41 25.04 -11.35
C MET A 452 -12.40 23.96 -11.78
N THR A 453 -12.02 23.16 -12.77
CA THR A 453 -12.83 22.08 -13.32
C THR A 453 -12.15 20.73 -13.21
N VAL A 454 -12.94 19.65 -13.24
CA VAL A 454 -12.44 18.28 -13.19
C VAL A 454 -13.17 17.40 -14.22
N THR A 455 -12.41 16.62 -14.98
CA THR A 455 -12.93 15.55 -15.86
C THR A 455 -12.57 14.18 -15.29
N ARG A 456 -13.28 13.15 -15.76
CA ARG A 456 -13.05 11.76 -15.37
C ARG A 456 -12.85 10.87 -16.60
N PRO A 457 -11.62 10.78 -17.12
CA PRO A 457 -11.35 10.08 -18.38
C PRO A 457 -11.45 8.55 -18.30
N TYR A 458 -11.40 7.96 -17.11
CA TYR A 458 -11.38 6.50 -16.97
C TYR A 458 -12.03 6.02 -15.68
N GLU A 459 -12.72 4.88 -15.75
CA GLU A 459 -13.15 4.10 -14.58
C GLU A 459 -13.18 2.60 -14.85
N TYR A 460 -12.97 1.79 -13.81
CA TYR A 460 -13.09 0.34 -13.80
C TYR A 460 -13.57 -0.17 -12.43
N GLY A 461 -14.48 -1.14 -12.41
CA GLY A 461 -14.93 -1.84 -11.20
C GLY A 461 -16.43 -1.77 -11.01
N LYS A 462 -17.08 -0.67 -11.43
CA LYS A 462 -18.53 -0.49 -11.30
C LYS A 462 -19.34 -1.57 -12.01
N THR A 463 -19.03 -1.82 -13.28
CA THR A 463 -19.76 -2.80 -14.12
C THR A 463 -18.98 -4.09 -14.31
N GLU A 464 -17.64 -4.01 -14.27
CA GLU A 464 -16.75 -5.14 -14.53
C GLU A 464 -16.61 -6.06 -13.32
N VAL A 465 -16.73 -5.51 -12.11
CA VAL A 465 -16.61 -6.26 -10.85
C VAL A 465 -17.93 -6.24 -10.09
N GLY A 466 -18.55 -5.07 -9.90
CA GLY A 466 -19.82 -4.92 -9.19
C GLY A 466 -19.66 -5.07 -7.67
N ASN A 467 -20.72 -5.52 -6.99
CA ASN A 467 -20.75 -5.62 -5.54
C ASN A 467 -19.74 -6.63 -4.95
N ARG A 468 -19.35 -7.68 -5.70
CA ARG A 468 -18.29 -8.60 -5.26
C ARG A 468 -16.93 -7.92 -5.05
N GLY A 469 -16.75 -6.73 -5.64
CA GLY A 469 -15.59 -5.86 -5.50
C GLY A 469 -15.79 -4.74 -4.48
N TYR A 470 -16.97 -4.62 -3.87
CA TYR A 470 -17.24 -3.55 -2.92
C TYR A 470 -16.36 -3.68 -1.67
N SER A 471 -15.45 -2.72 -1.49
CA SER A 471 -14.51 -2.62 -0.37
C SER A 471 -14.81 -1.35 0.43
N SER A 472 -15.48 -1.51 1.57
CA SER A 472 -15.91 -0.39 2.44
C SER A 472 -14.76 0.38 3.12
N PHE A 473 -13.55 -0.14 3.11
CA PHE A 473 -12.35 0.57 3.58
C PHE A 473 -11.11 0.08 2.81
N VAL A 474 -10.03 0.84 2.85
CA VAL A 474 -8.70 0.48 2.31
C VAL A 474 -8.73 0.10 0.83
N SER A 475 -7.89 -0.82 0.35
CA SER A 475 -7.66 -1.15 -1.06
C SER A 475 -6.57 -0.31 -1.73
N ALA A 476 -6.02 -0.88 -2.79
CA ALA A 476 -4.91 -0.29 -3.51
C ALA A 476 -4.92 -0.69 -4.99
N LYS A 477 -4.14 0.06 -5.76
CA LYS A 477 -3.83 -0.26 -7.16
C LYS A 477 -2.40 0.12 -7.52
N HIS A 478 -1.89 -0.48 -8.58
CA HIS A 478 -0.59 -0.19 -9.15
C HIS A 478 -0.69 -0.08 -10.67
N LEU A 479 -0.38 1.10 -11.20
CA LEU A 479 -0.23 1.31 -12.64
C LEU A 479 1.13 0.79 -13.07
N LEU A 480 1.15 -0.19 -13.95
CA LEU A 480 2.39 -0.77 -14.46
C LEU A 480 2.94 0.05 -15.62
N THR A 481 4.23 -0.14 -15.88
CA THR A 481 4.98 0.51 -16.97
C THR A 481 4.41 0.23 -18.36
N ASN A 482 3.85 -0.95 -18.58
CA ASN A 482 3.16 -1.31 -19.82
C ASN A 482 1.72 -0.77 -19.92
N GLY A 483 1.26 0.02 -18.94
CA GLY A 483 -0.10 0.58 -18.90
C GLY A 483 -1.17 -0.36 -18.32
N HIS A 484 -0.82 -1.59 -17.94
CA HIS A 484 -1.72 -2.47 -17.21
C HIS A 484 -1.96 -1.96 -15.80
N LEU A 485 -3.05 -2.41 -15.18
CA LEU A 485 -3.43 -2.01 -13.84
C LEU A 485 -3.58 -3.24 -12.96
N VAL A 486 -2.87 -3.29 -11.84
CA VAL A 486 -3.10 -4.25 -10.78
C VAL A 486 -3.99 -3.59 -9.74
N ILE A 487 -5.08 -4.24 -9.36
CA ILE A 487 -6.09 -3.73 -8.44
C ILE A 487 -6.30 -4.77 -7.36
N HIS A 488 -6.29 -4.35 -6.10
CA HIS A 488 -6.65 -5.20 -4.98
C HIS A 488 -7.83 -4.56 -4.24
N PHE A 489 -9.01 -5.14 -4.41
CA PHE A 489 -10.22 -4.83 -3.66
C PHE A 489 -10.03 -5.42 -2.25
N GLY A 490 -9.36 -4.64 -1.42
CA GLY A 490 -8.63 -5.11 -0.23
C GLY A 490 -9.49 -5.26 1.00
N ALA A 491 -10.80 -5.03 0.94
CA ALA A 491 -11.71 -5.20 2.07
C ALA A 491 -13.11 -5.63 1.63
N THR A 492 -13.19 -6.42 0.57
CA THR A 492 -14.42 -7.12 0.20
C THR A 492 -14.73 -8.18 1.24
N THR A 493 -15.94 -8.11 1.78
CA THR A 493 -16.42 -9.01 2.83
C THR A 493 -17.79 -9.56 2.44
N VAL A 494 -18.01 -10.84 2.73
CA VAL A 494 -19.32 -11.47 2.57
C VAL A 494 -19.80 -12.12 3.87
N ASP A 495 -21.11 -12.28 4.00
CA ASP A 495 -21.71 -13.08 5.06
C ASP A 495 -21.80 -14.58 4.70
N GLU A 496 -22.31 -15.40 5.63
CA GLU A 496 -22.49 -16.84 5.44
C GLU A 496 -23.45 -17.25 4.31
N PHE A 497 -24.21 -16.29 3.76
CA PHE A 497 -25.09 -16.45 2.61
C PHE A 497 -24.47 -15.94 1.30
N GLU A 498 -23.19 -15.57 1.34
CA GLU A 498 -22.44 -14.93 0.26
C GLU A 498 -22.95 -13.54 -0.15
N HIS A 499 -23.74 -12.88 0.70
CA HIS A 499 -24.12 -11.49 0.47
C HIS A 499 -22.94 -10.57 0.75
N THR A 500 -22.74 -9.58 -0.12
CA THR A 500 -21.74 -8.53 0.10
C THR A 500 -22.17 -7.68 1.29
N ILE A 501 -21.26 -7.51 2.25
CA ILE A 501 -21.48 -6.71 3.46
C ILE A 501 -20.35 -5.70 3.67
N THR A 502 -20.59 -4.74 4.56
CA THR A 502 -19.58 -3.76 4.99
C THR A 502 -18.84 -4.25 6.23
N ALA A 503 -17.59 -3.84 6.39
CA ALA A 503 -16.81 -4.13 7.59
C ALA A 503 -17.13 -3.20 8.77
N GLN A 504 -17.77 -2.06 8.50
CA GLN A 504 -18.04 -0.98 9.45
C GLN A 504 -19.50 -0.49 9.33
N PRO A 505 -20.49 -1.36 9.59
CA PRO A 505 -21.91 -0.99 9.48
C PRO A 505 -22.25 0.14 10.46
N GLY A 506 -22.98 1.15 9.98
CA GLY A 506 -23.34 2.35 10.72
C GLY A 506 -22.26 3.44 10.78
N SER A 507 -21.01 3.13 10.41
CA SER A 507 -19.88 4.08 10.44
C SER A 507 -19.40 4.44 9.03
N SER A 508 -19.21 3.42 8.19
CA SER A 508 -18.77 3.57 6.80
C SER A 508 -19.85 3.27 5.77
N ASP A 509 -20.92 2.59 6.19
CA ASP A 509 -22.10 2.31 5.38
C ASP A 509 -23.35 2.19 6.25
N LEU A 510 -24.51 2.05 5.63
CA LEU A 510 -25.74 1.69 6.33
C LEU A 510 -25.62 0.26 6.92
N VAL A 511 -26.36 0.02 8.02
CA VAL A 511 -26.59 -1.33 8.52
C VAL A 511 -27.61 -2.00 7.59
N ASP A 512 -27.22 -3.10 6.95
CA ASP A 512 -28.14 -3.90 6.15
C ASP A 512 -29.00 -4.76 7.10
N PRO A 513 -30.34 -4.61 7.11
CA PRO A 513 -31.19 -5.40 8.00
C PRO A 513 -31.23 -6.90 7.67
N ASP A 514 -30.82 -7.28 6.46
CA ASP A 514 -30.88 -8.65 5.94
C ASP A 514 -29.50 -9.34 5.93
N GLU A 515 -28.46 -8.70 6.49
CA GLU A 515 -27.12 -9.32 6.57
C GLU A 515 -27.05 -10.47 7.58
N GLY A 516 -26.21 -11.46 7.27
CA GLY A 516 -25.90 -12.59 8.14
C GLY A 516 -25.16 -12.21 9.43
N GLN A 517 -24.86 -13.22 10.24
CA GLN A 517 -24.23 -13.05 11.55
C GLN A 517 -22.72 -13.34 11.53
N GLN A 518 -22.21 -13.78 10.38
CA GLN A 518 -20.81 -14.09 10.18
C GLN A 518 -20.23 -13.25 9.04
N ALA A 519 -18.90 -13.18 8.99
CA ALA A 519 -18.18 -12.45 7.96
C ALA A 519 -16.95 -13.24 7.51
N LEU A 520 -16.67 -13.22 6.21
CA LEU A 520 -15.45 -13.73 5.60
C LEU A 520 -14.89 -12.68 4.66
N GLY A 521 -13.63 -12.30 4.87
CA GLY A 521 -12.91 -11.49 3.88
C GLY A 521 -12.65 -12.30 2.60
N ARG A 522 -13.04 -11.74 1.45
CA ARG A 522 -12.89 -12.34 0.11
C ARG A 522 -12.27 -11.33 -0.84
N LEU A 523 -10.99 -11.01 -0.61
CA LEU A 523 -10.26 -9.96 -1.31
C LEU A 523 -10.02 -10.35 -2.76
N VAL A 524 -10.46 -9.50 -3.68
CA VAL A 524 -10.29 -9.72 -5.13
C VAL A 524 -9.05 -8.98 -5.60
N LEU A 525 -8.07 -9.69 -6.15
CA LEU A 525 -6.92 -9.11 -6.83
C LEU A 525 -7.03 -9.37 -8.33
N GLN A 526 -6.91 -8.32 -9.14
CA GLN A 526 -6.95 -8.39 -10.60
C GLN A 526 -5.75 -7.69 -11.23
N GLU A 527 -5.20 -8.27 -12.30
CA GLU A 527 -4.42 -7.53 -13.29
C GLU A 527 -5.25 -7.39 -14.56
N ILE A 528 -5.37 -6.17 -15.06
CA ILE A 528 -6.18 -5.86 -16.23
C ILE A 528 -5.38 -5.09 -17.27
N ASN A 529 -5.75 -5.27 -18.54
CA ASN A 529 -5.42 -4.30 -19.56
C ASN A 529 -6.30 -3.06 -19.36
N LYS A 530 -5.69 -1.91 -19.05
CA LYS A 530 -6.43 -0.66 -18.75
C LYS A 530 -7.23 -0.14 -19.95
N GLU A 531 -6.73 -0.30 -21.16
CA GLU A 531 -7.40 0.24 -22.37
C GLU A 531 -8.63 -0.58 -22.75
N THR A 532 -8.50 -1.91 -22.74
CA THR A 532 -9.58 -2.83 -23.14
C THR A 532 -10.49 -3.26 -21.99
N LYS A 533 -10.05 -3.03 -20.73
CA LYS A 533 -10.66 -3.54 -19.49
C LYS A 533 -10.68 -5.07 -19.38
N GLU A 534 -9.90 -5.76 -20.19
CA GLU A 534 -9.76 -7.21 -20.15
C GLU A 534 -9.06 -7.65 -18.86
N VAL A 535 -9.64 -8.65 -18.16
CA VAL A 535 -9.01 -9.29 -17.01
C VAL A 535 -7.97 -10.29 -17.52
N LEU A 536 -6.71 -10.03 -17.17
CA LEU A 536 -5.57 -10.86 -17.57
C LEU A 536 -5.23 -11.91 -16.51
N PHE A 537 -5.48 -11.58 -15.25
CA PHE A 537 -5.28 -12.46 -14.09
C PHE A 537 -6.24 -12.06 -12.97
N GLU A 538 -6.76 -13.04 -12.24
CA GLU A 538 -7.53 -12.83 -11.01
C GLU A 538 -7.17 -13.89 -9.95
N ALA A 539 -6.91 -13.40 -8.74
CA ALA A 539 -6.77 -14.21 -7.54
C ALA A 539 -7.74 -13.73 -6.46
N MET A 540 -8.20 -14.68 -5.66
CA MET A 540 -9.00 -14.47 -4.47
C MET A 540 -8.16 -14.77 -3.24
N VAL A 541 -8.16 -13.84 -2.28
CA VAL A 541 -7.46 -13.99 -1.00
C VAL A 541 -8.46 -14.01 0.15
N THR A 542 -8.35 -14.99 1.03
CA THR A 542 -9.26 -15.15 2.18
C THR A 542 -8.51 -15.49 3.47
N SER A 543 -9.15 -15.33 4.63
CA SER A 543 -8.66 -15.84 5.91
C SER A 543 -8.84 -17.36 6.04
N GLY A 544 -9.83 -17.90 5.33
CA GLY A 544 -10.12 -19.33 5.22
C GLY A 544 -11.36 -19.83 5.96
N TYR A 545 -12.07 -19.00 6.73
CA TYR A 545 -13.36 -19.37 7.32
C TYR A 545 -14.19 -18.16 7.80
N PHE A 546 -15.50 -18.36 7.97
CA PHE A 546 -16.43 -17.35 8.47
C PHE A 546 -16.23 -17.08 9.97
N LYS A 547 -16.04 -15.80 10.32
CA LYS A 547 -15.88 -15.30 11.70
C LYS A 547 -17.18 -14.71 12.21
N ASN A 548 -17.37 -14.72 13.53
CA ASN A 548 -18.54 -14.12 14.19
C ASN A 548 -18.13 -13.42 15.49
N GLU A 549 -19.01 -12.56 16.00
CA GLU A 549 -18.74 -11.79 17.22
C GLU A 549 -18.51 -12.66 18.46
N GLU A 550 -19.29 -13.74 18.63
CA GLU A 550 -19.19 -14.62 19.81
C GLU A 550 -17.79 -15.24 19.95
N THR A 551 -17.19 -15.63 18.83
CA THR A 551 -15.91 -16.35 18.80
C THR A 551 -14.71 -15.42 18.57
N ASN A 552 -14.90 -14.36 17.78
CA ASN A 552 -13.81 -13.49 17.30
C ASN A 552 -13.86 -12.05 17.86
N GLY A 553 -14.91 -11.70 18.61
CA GLY A 553 -15.09 -10.37 19.19
C GLY A 553 -15.74 -9.36 18.23
N THR A 554 -15.95 -8.14 18.72
CA THR A 554 -16.70 -7.07 18.03
C THR A 554 -16.12 -6.64 16.69
N ASN A 555 -14.82 -6.90 16.45
CA ASN A 555 -14.12 -6.55 15.22
C ASN A 555 -14.01 -7.72 14.23
N TYR A 556 -14.83 -8.77 14.38
CA TYR A 556 -14.76 -9.97 13.52
C TYR A 556 -14.85 -9.68 12.01
N ARG A 557 -15.50 -8.56 11.63
CA ARG A 557 -15.60 -8.12 10.23
C ARG A 557 -14.30 -7.54 9.65
N TYR A 558 -13.36 -7.11 10.50
CA TYR A 558 -11.99 -6.79 10.11
C TYR A 558 -11.16 -8.08 10.01
N ASP A 559 -11.73 -9.07 9.32
CA ASP A 559 -11.18 -10.41 9.23
C ASP A 559 -9.79 -10.39 8.57
N ILE A 560 -9.73 -10.00 7.31
CA ILE A 560 -8.50 -9.81 6.56
C ILE A 560 -8.69 -8.60 5.64
N SER A 561 -7.67 -7.75 5.56
CA SER A 561 -7.69 -6.57 4.68
C SER A 561 -6.31 -6.29 4.09
N ALA A 562 -6.27 -5.71 2.89
CA ALA A 562 -5.05 -5.37 2.17
C ALA A 562 -4.92 -3.86 1.91
N PHE A 563 -3.78 -3.30 2.28
CA PHE A 563 -3.53 -1.85 2.23
C PHE A 563 -2.69 -1.41 1.03
N ARG A 564 -1.87 -2.33 0.50
CA ARG A 564 -0.95 -2.09 -0.61
C ARG A 564 -0.92 -3.30 -1.51
N VAL A 565 -0.83 -3.03 -2.80
CA VAL A 565 -0.55 -4.00 -3.83
C VAL A 565 0.47 -3.42 -4.79
N TYR A 566 1.47 -4.21 -5.14
CA TYR A 566 2.42 -3.89 -6.19
C TYR A 566 2.67 -5.13 -7.03
N LYS A 567 2.99 -4.92 -8.29
CA LYS A 567 3.60 -5.96 -9.12
C LYS A 567 4.96 -5.48 -9.53
N MET A 568 5.98 -6.19 -9.07
CA MET A 568 7.38 -5.83 -9.27
C MET A 568 8.29 -7.06 -9.15
N PRO A 569 9.51 -7.01 -9.70
CA PRO A 569 10.49 -8.08 -9.52
C PRO A 569 10.91 -8.23 -8.05
N LEU A 570 11.39 -9.41 -7.69
CA LEU A 570 11.80 -9.72 -6.31
C LEU A 570 13.01 -8.87 -5.85
N PHE A 571 13.94 -8.61 -6.77
CA PHE A 571 15.09 -7.71 -6.59
C PHE A 571 14.85 -6.42 -7.38
N ALA A 572 15.43 -5.29 -6.95
CA ALA A 572 15.26 -4.00 -7.60
C ALA A 572 16.23 -3.83 -8.77
#